data_AF-A0A8J4H932-F1
#
_entry.id   AF-A0A8J4H932-F1
#
_cell.length_a   1.000
_cell.length_b   1.000
_cell.length_c   1.000
_cell.angle_alpha   90.00
_cell.angle_beta   90.00
_cell.angle_gamma   90.00
#
_symmetry.space_group_name_H-M   'P 1'
#
loop_
_entity.id
_entity.type
_entity.pdbx_description
1 polymer ?
#
loop_
_entity_poly.entity_id
_entity_poly.type
_entity_poly.pdbx_seq_one_letter_code
_entity_poly.pdbx_strand_id
1 'polypeptide(L)'
;MENKTLSSLLNDLHKIIVFARYLVSSNYEKDAVIEILQTIEGTLTGVSNGREYERAAFIERILEEVSGDPSVMELFSDSLRDPEYSEITDNESEIMKYLPVIDEVMKEARMNYNEGNAEKSHDLLDCIHNLPVLLLNKKNWKAKVFWKTSMKHYREKWQDDDFLVQEEQRLIPQPLFKRWMS
;
A
#
# COMPACT_ATOMS: atom_id res chain seq x y z
N MET A 1 -2.48 -17.46 -17.68
CA MET A 1 -1.15 -17.61 -17.07
C MET A 1 -1.17 -16.76 -15.84
N GLU A 2 -1.48 -17.39 -14.73
CA GLU A 2 -1.86 -16.75 -13.48
C GLU A 2 -0.60 -16.19 -12.79
N ASN A 3 -0.59 -14.89 -12.51
CA ASN A 3 0.62 -14.11 -12.27
C ASN A 3 1.11 -14.24 -10.80
N LYS A 4 1.90 -15.28 -10.51
CA LYS A 4 2.57 -15.47 -9.22
C LYS A 4 3.33 -14.23 -8.75
N THR A 5 3.81 -13.41 -9.68
CA THR A 5 4.59 -12.19 -9.41
C THR A 5 3.76 -11.11 -8.74
N LEU A 6 2.50 -10.89 -9.16
CA LEU A 6 1.59 -9.94 -8.50
C LEU A 6 1.18 -10.40 -7.10
N SER A 7 1.00 -11.71 -6.93
CA SER A 7 0.64 -12.26 -5.63
C SER A 7 1.77 -12.09 -4.63
N SER A 8 3.01 -12.35 -5.07
CA SER A 8 4.21 -12.07 -4.27
C SER A 8 4.34 -10.58 -3.94
N LEU A 9 4.15 -9.70 -4.92
CA LEU A 9 4.21 -8.25 -4.70
C LEU A 9 3.23 -7.81 -3.61
N LEU A 10 1.96 -8.21 -3.68
CA LEU A 10 0.97 -7.78 -2.68
C LEU A 10 1.28 -8.32 -1.27
N ASN A 11 1.82 -9.52 -1.15
CA ASN A 11 2.26 -10.03 0.16
C ASN A 11 3.39 -9.19 0.74
N ASP A 12 4.41 -8.93 -0.07
CA ASP A 12 5.58 -8.17 0.37
C ASP A 12 5.16 -6.72 0.69
N LEU A 13 4.29 -6.11 -0.13
CA LEU A 13 3.70 -4.79 0.13
C LEU A 13 2.94 -4.74 1.46
N HIS A 14 2.09 -5.73 1.76
CA HIS A 14 1.38 -5.77 3.05
C HIS A 14 2.36 -5.68 4.23
N LYS A 15 3.38 -6.54 4.21
CA LYS A 15 4.38 -6.64 5.29
C LYS A 15 5.20 -5.36 5.40
N ILE A 16 5.64 -4.83 4.26
CA ILE A 16 6.46 -3.61 4.20
C ILE A 16 5.67 -2.37 4.59
N ILE A 17 4.39 -2.25 4.21
CA ILE A 17 3.55 -1.11 4.63
C ILE A 17 3.33 -1.16 6.15
N VAL A 18 3.07 -2.35 6.70
CA VAL A 18 2.95 -2.53 8.17
C VAL A 18 4.26 -2.15 8.86
N PHE A 19 5.41 -2.54 8.29
CA PHE A 19 6.72 -2.21 8.80
C PHE A 19 7.02 -0.71 8.73
N ALA A 20 6.78 -0.07 7.58
CA ALA A 20 6.93 1.37 7.41
C ALA A 20 6.05 2.15 8.40
N ARG A 21 4.81 1.70 8.62
CA ARG A 21 3.91 2.27 9.63
C ARG A 21 4.52 2.18 11.04
N TYR A 22 5.13 1.05 11.38
CA TYR A 22 5.85 0.88 12.65
C TYR A 22 7.02 1.86 12.78
N LEU A 23 7.86 1.97 11.74
CA LEU A 23 9.01 2.88 11.75
C LEU A 23 8.61 4.36 11.90
N VAL A 24 7.52 4.77 11.24
CA VAL A 24 6.95 6.11 11.41
C VAL A 24 6.52 6.33 12.87
N SER A 25 5.78 5.38 13.45
CA SER A 25 5.30 5.45 14.84
C SER A 25 6.40 5.43 15.89
N SER A 26 7.50 4.72 15.62
CA SER A 26 8.65 4.66 16.53
C SER A 26 9.59 5.86 16.42
N ASN A 27 9.29 6.81 15.52
CA ASN A 27 10.19 7.91 15.14
C ASN A 27 11.59 7.39 14.76
N TYR A 28 11.63 6.33 13.94
CA TYR A 28 12.89 5.83 13.39
C TYR A 28 13.59 6.90 12.54
N GLU A 29 14.85 6.63 12.15
CA GLU A 29 15.65 7.53 11.35
C GLU A 29 14.90 8.01 10.11
N LYS A 30 14.76 9.34 9.99
CA LYS A 30 13.89 9.97 9.00
C LYS A 30 14.28 9.59 7.57
N ASP A 31 15.57 9.65 7.26
CA ASP A 31 16.07 9.41 5.91
C ASP A 31 15.84 7.95 5.50
N ALA A 32 16.10 6.99 6.40
CA ALA A 32 15.80 5.57 6.16
C ALA A 32 14.31 5.32 5.88
N VAL A 33 13.39 5.95 6.63
CA VAL A 33 11.95 5.82 6.37
C VAL A 33 11.58 6.40 5.00
N ILE A 34 12.15 7.54 4.62
CA ILE A 34 11.90 8.15 3.30
C ILE A 34 12.37 7.21 2.18
N GLU A 35 13.58 6.67 2.26
CA GLU A 35 14.14 5.75 1.26
C GLU A 35 13.33 4.45 1.14
N ILE A 36 12.83 3.92 2.26
CA ILE A 36 11.89 2.79 2.27
C ILE A 36 10.62 3.12 1.49
N LEU A 37 10.00 4.27 1.76
CA LEU A 37 8.77 4.68 1.06
C LEU A 37 9.03 4.91 -0.45
N GLN A 38 10.17 5.50 -0.81
CA GLN A 38 10.60 5.67 -2.21
C GLN A 38 10.84 4.35 -2.91
N THR A 39 11.42 3.36 -2.22
CA THR A 39 11.64 2.03 -2.76
C THR A 39 10.32 1.32 -3.09
N ILE A 40 9.29 1.52 -2.26
CA ILE A 40 7.94 1.01 -2.52
C ILE A 40 7.32 1.71 -3.75
N GLU A 41 7.33 3.05 -3.80
CA GLU A 41 6.83 3.84 -4.94
C GLU A 41 7.52 3.44 -6.25
N GLY A 42 8.85 3.34 -6.25
CA GLY A 42 9.63 2.96 -7.42
C GLY A 42 9.29 1.55 -7.93
N THR A 43 9.01 0.62 -7.01
CA THR A 43 8.59 -0.75 -7.34
C THR A 43 7.18 -0.77 -7.92
N LEU A 44 6.23 -0.07 -7.29
CA LEU A 44 4.85 0.06 -7.77
C LEU A 44 4.78 0.69 -9.16
N THR A 45 5.52 1.78 -9.37
CA THR A 45 5.65 2.45 -10.66
C THR A 45 6.27 1.52 -11.70
N GLY A 46 7.32 0.78 -11.35
CA GLY A 46 7.96 -0.19 -12.24
C GLY A 46 6.98 -1.26 -12.71
N VAL A 47 6.27 -1.90 -11.78
CA VAL A 47 5.29 -2.95 -12.07
C VAL A 47 4.11 -2.43 -12.88
N SER A 48 3.61 -1.24 -12.54
CA SER A 48 2.51 -0.60 -13.30
C SER A 48 2.90 -0.30 -14.76
N ASN A 49 4.19 -0.08 -15.01
CA ASN A 49 4.76 0.10 -16.35
C ASN A 49 5.19 -1.22 -17.02
N GLY A 50 4.80 -2.37 -16.47
CA GLY A 50 5.05 -3.68 -17.04
C GLY A 50 6.44 -4.27 -16.75
N ARG A 51 7.21 -3.68 -15.83
CA ARG A 51 8.45 -4.33 -15.35
C ARG A 51 8.08 -5.53 -14.49
N GLU A 52 8.90 -6.57 -14.56
CA GLU A 52 8.78 -7.71 -13.66
C GLU A 52 9.14 -7.29 -12.23
N TYR A 53 8.42 -7.84 -11.25
CA TYR A 53 8.72 -7.59 -9.84
C TYR A 53 9.87 -8.49 -9.38
N GLU A 54 11.02 -7.86 -9.11
CA GLU A 54 12.23 -8.51 -8.61
C GLU A 54 12.24 -8.53 -7.08
N ARG A 55 11.57 -9.53 -6.50
CA ARG A 55 11.42 -9.64 -5.03
C ARG A 55 12.72 -9.49 -4.25
N ALA A 56 13.78 -10.21 -4.65
CA ALA A 56 15.04 -10.19 -3.91
C ALA A 56 15.64 -8.78 -3.84
N ALA A 57 15.74 -8.09 -4.99
CA ALA A 57 16.24 -6.72 -5.05
C ALA A 57 15.36 -5.73 -4.27
N PHE A 58 14.05 -5.92 -4.27
CA PHE A 58 13.14 -5.10 -3.48
C PHE A 58 13.37 -5.27 -1.98
N ILE A 59 13.42 -6.51 -1.50
CA ILE A 59 13.65 -6.80 -0.08
C ILE A 59 15.04 -6.34 0.38
N GLU A 60 16.08 -6.59 -0.42
CA GLU A 60 17.46 -6.20 -0.09
C GLU A 60 17.58 -4.69 0.13
N ARG A 61 17.01 -3.86 -0.76
CA ARG A 61 17.01 -2.41 -0.60
C ARG A 61 16.34 -1.94 0.70
N ILE A 62 15.21 -2.54 1.07
CA ILE A 62 14.54 -2.19 2.33
C ILE A 62 15.40 -2.59 3.54
N LEU A 63 16.08 -3.74 3.48
CA LEU A 63 16.93 -4.21 4.57
C LEU A 63 18.22 -3.41 4.72
N GLU A 64 18.76 -2.86 3.63
CA GLU A 64 19.93 -1.97 3.66
C GLU A 64 19.67 -0.74 4.54
N GLU A 65 18.48 -0.12 4.43
CA GLU A 65 18.07 1.07 5.19
C GLU A 65 17.96 0.83 6.70
N VAL A 66 17.82 -0.42 7.13
CA VAL A 66 17.68 -0.78 8.56
C VAL A 66 18.84 -1.64 9.07
N SER A 67 19.85 -1.87 8.24
CA SER A 67 20.99 -2.75 8.55
C SER A 67 21.83 -2.28 9.75
N GLY A 68 21.77 -0.98 10.07
CA GLY A 68 22.44 -0.38 11.24
C GLY A 68 21.77 -0.67 12.58
N ASP A 69 20.52 -1.18 12.59
CA ASP A 69 19.77 -1.54 13.79
C ASP A 69 19.38 -3.02 13.76
N PRO A 70 20.18 -3.90 14.40
CA PRO A 70 19.93 -5.33 14.41
C PRO A 70 18.56 -5.71 14.98
N SER A 71 18.02 -4.92 15.92
CA SER A 71 16.72 -5.22 16.55
C SER A 71 15.56 -4.97 15.60
N VAL A 72 15.62 -3.87 14.84
CA VAL A 72 14.66 -3.55 13.79
C VAL A 72 14.78 -4.52 12.62
N MET A 73 16.02 -4.87 12.24
CA MET A 73 16.28 -5.85 11.19
C MET A 73 15.74 -7.24 11.55
N GLU A 74 15.90 -7.69 12.80
CA GLU A 74 15.36 -8.96 13.29
C GLU A 74 13.83 -8.98 13.23
N LEU A 75 13.17 -7.94 13.77
CA LEU A 75 11.71 -7.79 13.73
C LEU A 75 11.13 -7.93 12.32
N PHE A 76 11.83 -7.39 11.32
CA PHE A 76 11.34 -7.34 9.95
C PHE A 76 11.72 -8.57 9.13
N SER A 77 12.96 -9.06 9.28
CA SER A 77 13.45 -10.22 8.53
C SER A 77 12.64 -11.48 8.80
N ASP A 78 12.17 -11.70 10.03
CA ASP A 78 11.28 -12.81 10.37
C ASP A 78 9.93 -12.75 9.64
N SER A 79 9.37 -11.54 9.47
CA SER A 79 8.11 -11.37 8.76
C SER A 79 8.23 -11.69 7.25
N LEU A 80 9.41 -11.50 6.65
CA LEU A 80 9.64 -11.68 5.21
C LEU A 80 10.10 -13.10 4.80
N ARG A 81 10.53 -13.92 5.77
CA ARG A 81 11.06 -15.28 5.55
C ARG A 81 10.03 -16.26 5.00
N ASP A 82 8.76 -16.10 5.36
CA ASP A 82 7.69 -16.96 4.89
C ASP A 82 6.80 -16.24 3.86
N PRO A 83 6.89 -16.56 2.56
CA PRO A 83 5.85 -16.17 1.61
C PRO A 83 4.58 -16.96 1.94
N GLU A 84 3.81 -16.49 2.92
CA GLU A 84 2.60 -17.17 3.42
C GLU A 84 1.57 -17.43 2.32
N TYR A 85 1.58 -16.63 1.24
CA TYR A 85 0.69 -16.85 0.11
C TYR A 85 1.49 -17.23 -1.14
N SER A 86 1.59 -18.54 -1.35
CA SER A 86 1.95 -19.15 -2.64
C SER A 86 0.75 -19.26 -3.60
N GLU A 87 -0.41 -18.80 -3.18
CA GLU A 87 -1.63 -18.88 -3.97
C GLU A 87 -1.62 -17.86 -5.09
N ILE A 88 -1.77 -18.39 -6.27
CA ILE A 88 -2.17 -17.65 -7.45
C ILE A 88 -3.52 -16.95 -7.16
N THR A 89 -3.60 -15.65 -7.45
CA THR A 89 -4.86 -14.90 -7.39
C THR A 89 -5.59 -14.90 -8.74
N ASP A 90 -6.91 -15.08 -8.70
CA ASP A 90 -7.83 -14.89 -9.83
C ASP A 90 -8.38 -13.44 -9.91
N ASN A 91 -7.82 -12.53 -9.10
CA ASN A 91 -8.28 -11.15 -8.93
C ASN A 91 -7.38 -10.10 -9.58
N GLU A 92 -6.50 -10.52 -10.50
CA GLU A 92 -5.50 -9.66 -11.16
C GLU A 92 -6.08 -8.36 -11.72
N SER A 93 -7.25 -8.41 -12.39
CA SER A 93 -7.89 -7.20 -12.93
C SER A 93 -8.22 -6.17 -11.85
N GLU A 94 -8.62 -6.62 -10.66
CA GLU A 94 -8.92 -5.73 -9.54
C GLU A 94 -7.62 -5.22 -8.89
N ILE A 95 -6.61 -6.08 -8.76
CA ILE A 95 -5.29 -5.68 -8.26
C ILE A 95 -4.73 -4.53 -9.10
N MET A 96 -4.71 -4.69 -10.43
CA MET A 96 -4.20 -3.66 -11.35
C MET A 96 -4.96 -2.33 -11.25
N LYS A 97 -6.25 -2.36 -10.89
CA LYS A 97 -7.04 -1.14 -10.67
C LYS A 97 -6.67 -0.38 -9.41
N TYR A 98 -6.21 -1.10 -8.38
CA TYR A 98 -5.88 -0.55 -7.05
C TYR A 98 -4.38 -0.31 -6.83
N LEU A 99 -3.49 -0.86 -7.67
CA LEU A 99 -2.05 -0.49 -7.62
C LEU A 99 -1.82 1.03 -7.68
N PRO A 100 -2.49 1.81 -8.57
CA PRO A 100 -2.35 3.27 -8.56
C PRO A 100 -2.87 3.94 -7.27
N VAL A 101 -3.85 3.33 -6.60
CA VAL A 101 -4.36 3.83 -5.31
C VAL A 101 -3.33 3.62 -4.22
N ILE A 102 -2.69 2.44 -4.18
CA ILE A 102 -1.60 2.16 -3.25
C ILE A 102 -0.45 3.14 -3.52
N ASP A 103 -0.04 3.29 -4.77
CA ASP A 103 1.06 4.18 -5.18
C ASP A 103 0.84 5.63 -4.75
N GLU A 104 -0.34 6.20 -5.00
CA GLU A 104 -0.63 7.58 -4.62
C GLU A 104 -0.68 7.77 -3.09
N VAL A 105 -1.19 6.79 -2.34
CA VAL A 105 -1.14 6.82 -0.86
C VAL A 105 0.30 6.74 -0.36
N MET A 106 1.15 5.90 -0.95
CA MET A 106 2.57 5.78 -0.58
C MET A 106 3.31 7.10 -0.82
N LYS A 107 3.07 7.72 -1.98
CA LYS A 107 3.63 9.03 -2.34
C LYS A 107 3.19 10.12 -1.37
N GLU A 108 1.91 10.21 -1.06
CA GLU A 108 1.39 11.19 -0.08
C GLU A 108 1.96 10.92 1.32
N ALA A 109 2.11 9.65 1.72
CA ALA A 109 2.70 9.30 3.02
C ALA A 109 4.15 9.79 3.12
N ARG A 110 4.95 9.53 2.08
CA ARG A 110 6.34 10.00 2.00
C ARG A 110 6.44 11.52 2.04
N MET A 111 5.61 12.21 1.25
CA MET A 111 5.61 13.68 1.22
C MET A 111 5.31 14.26 2.60
N ASN A 112 4.27 13.77 3.27
CA ASN A 112 3.91 14.21 4.61
C ASN A 112 5.00 13.90 5.64
N TYR A 113 5.60 12.71 5.60
CA TYR A 113 6.69 12.37 6.50
C TYR A 113 7.92 13.27 6.28
N ASN A 114 8.26 13.55 5.02
CA ASN A 114 9.34 14.46 4.68
C ASN A 114 9.08 15.90 5.18
N GLU A 115 7.84 16.35 5.14
CA GLU A 115 7.39 17.65 5.66
C GLU A 115 7.28 17.70 7.19
N GLY A 116 7.55 16.59 7.89
CA GLY A 116 7.48 16.49 9.35
C GLY A 116 6.08 16.16 9.89
N ASN A 117 5.12 15.84 9.02
CA ASN A 117 3.78 15.40 9.37
C ASN A 117 3.73 13.86 9.52
N ALA A 118 4.40 13.37 10.57
CA ALA A 118 4.48 11.93 10.85
C ALA A 118 3.11 11.32 11.16
N GLU A 119 2.18 12.07 11.77
CA GLU A 119 0.83 11.59 12.05
C GLU A 119 0.04 11.30 10.76
N LYS A 120 0.00 12.25 9.80
CA LYS A 120 -0.68 12.01 8.51
C LYS A 120 0.00 10.89 7.74
N SER A 121 1.34 10.81 7.74
CA SER A 121 2.06 9.69 7.12
C SER A 121 1.67 8.34 7.74
N HIS A 122 1.60 8.25 9.07
CA HIS A 122 1.20 7.03 9.77
C HIS A 122 -0.23 6.63 9.38
N ASP A 123 -1.16 7.59 9.45
CA ASP A 123 -2.56 7.40 9.11
C ASP A 123 -2.73 6.89 7.67
N LEU A 124 -1.99 7.44 6.70
CA LEU A 124 -2.02 7.02 5.30
C LEU A 124 -1.59 5.56 5.15
N LEU A 125 -0.50 5.15 5.79
CA LEU A 125 -0.04 3.76 5.77
C LEU A 125 -1.06 2.85 6.47
N ASP A 126 -1.69 3.30 7.55
CA ASP A 126 -2.72 2.57 8.26
C ASP A 126 -4.00 2.38 7.41
N CYS A 127 -4.35 3.35 6.56
CA CYS A 127 -5.48 3.21 5.64
C CYS A 127 -5.34 2.01 4.68
N ILE A 128 -4.13 1.77 4.18
CA ILE A 128 -3.89 0.83 3.08
C ILE A 128 -3.17 -0.45 3.49
N HIS A 129 -2.68 -0.57 4.72
CA HIS A 129 -1.85 -1.73 5.12
C HIS A 129 -2.52 -3.09 4.84
N ASN A 130 -3.84 -3.20 5.00
CA ASN A 130 -4.59 -4.43 4.73
C ASN A 130 -5.09 -4.56 3.29
N LEU A 131 -5.04 -3.50 2.49
CA LEU A 131 -5.55 -3.50 1.12
C LEU A 131 -4.89 -4.58 0.24
N PRO A 132 -3.54 -4.78 0.25
CA PRO A 132 -2.91 -5.83 -0.53
C PRO A 132 -3.47 -7.24 -0.23
N VAL A 133 -3.60 -7.61 1.05
CA VAL A 133 -4.15 -8.91 1.46
C VAL A 133 -5.63 -9.05 1.09
N LEU A 134 -6.41 -7.97 1.25
CA LEU A 134 -7.82 -7.98 0.85
C LEU A 134 -7.99 -8.17 -0.66
N LEU A 135 -7.13 -7.57 -1.48
CA LEU A 135 -7.15 -7.73 -2.94
C LEU A 135 -6.75 -9.15 -3.37
N LEU A 136 -5.83 -9.81 -2.65
CA LEU A 136 -5.52 -11.23 -2.87
C LEU A 136 -6.73 -12.11 -2.58
N ASN A 137 -7.47 -11.81 -1.50
CA ASN A 137 -8.63 -12.56 -1.07
C ASN A 137 -9.96 -11.99 -1.62
N LYS A 138 -10.20 -12.25 -2.90
CA LYS A 138 -11.39 -11.78 -3.63
C LYS A 138 -12.74 -12.02 -2.94
N LYS A 139 -12.90 -13.12 -2.19
CA LYS A 139 -14.15 -13.44 -1.47
C LYS A 139 -14.46 -12.42 -0.36
N ASN A 140 -13.41 -11.89 0.26
CA ASN A 140 -13.51 -10.93 1.35
C ASN A 140 -13.41 -9.48 0.84
N TRP A 141 -12.93 -9.27 -0.39
CA TRP A 141 -12.82 -7.96 -1.00
C TRP A 141 -14.18 -7.31 -1.24
N LYS A 142 -14.36 -6.11 -0.69
CA LYS A 142 -15.53 -5.25 -0.95
C LYS A 142 -15.06 -3.80 -1.06
N ALA A 143 -14.87 -3.32 -2.29
CA ALA A 143 -14.47 -1.93 -2.58
C ALA A 143 -15.25 -0.89 -1.76
N LYS A 144 -16.59 -0.97 -1.77
CA LYS A 144 -17.46 -0.06 -0.99
C LYS A 144 -17.16 -0.02 0.50
N VAL A 145 -16.74 -1.15 1.07
CA VAL A 145 -16.37 -1.21 2.49
C VAL A 145 -15.04 -0.51 2.67
N PHE A 146 -14.01 -0.86 1.91
CA PHE A 146 -12.69 -0.22 1.96
C PHE A 146 -12.78 1.32 1.89
N TRP A 147 -13.43 1.86 0.86
CA TRP A 147 -13.52 3.32 0.71
C TRP A 147 -14.30 3.99 1.85
N LYS A 148 -15.35 3.35 2.37
CA LYS A 148 -16.16 3.88 3.46
C LYS A 148 -15.49 3.79 4.84
N THR A 149 -14.78 2.70 5.12
CA THR A 149 -14.24 2.42 6.46
C THR A 149 -12.80 2.83 6.60
N SER A 150 -11.99 2.58 5.58
CA SER A 150 -10.54 2.80 5.62
C SER A 150 -10.16 4.17 5.10
N MET A 151 -10.82 4.70 4.06
CA MET A 151 -10.37 5.96 3.44
C MET A 151 -11.18 7.18 3.90
N LYS A 152 -12.52 7.08 3.89
CA LYS A 152 -13.40 8.19 4.30
C LYS A 152 -13.10 8.71 5.71
N HIS A 153 -12.84 7.82 6.67
CA HIS A 153 -12.56 8.21 8.04
C HIS A 153 -11.36 9.17 8.15
N TYR A 154 -10.30 8.90 7.40
CA TYR A 154 -9.09 9.72 7.46
C TYR A 154 -9.18 10.99 6.62
N ARG A 155 -9.91 10.98 5.50
CA ARG A 155 -10.24 12.24 4.78
C ARG A 155 -10.90 13.26 5.69
N GLU A 156 -11.91 12.81 6.45
CA GLU A 156 -12.60 13.65 7.43
C GLU A 156 -11.64 14.14 8.53
N LYS A 157 -10.71 13.29 8.99
CA LYS A 157 -9.68 13.66 9.98
C LYS A 157 -8.74 14.76 9.45
N TRP A 158 -8.28 14.64 8.20
CA TRP A 158 -7.33 15.57 7.59
C TRP A 158 -7.99 16.82 6.99
N GLN A 159 -9.34 16.85 6.92
CA GLN A 159 -10.11 17.86 6.19
C GLN A 159 -9.72 17.92 4.70
N ASP A 160 -9.42 16.75 4.13
CA ASP A 160 -9.01 16.56 2.74
C ASP A 160 -10.04 15.69 2.03
N ASP A 161 -11.23 16.28 1.84
CA ASP A 161 -12.41 15.58 1.33
C ASP A 161 -12.24 15.11 -0.12
N ASP A 162 -11.30 15.69 -0.87
CA ASP A 162 -11.06 15.41 -2.29
C ASP A 162 -10.01 14.31 -2.53
N PHE A 163 -9.21 13.95 -1.53
CA PHE A 163 -8.14 12.95 -1.66
C PHE A 163 -8.66 11.61 -2.21
N LEU A 164 -8.19 11.20 -3.39
CA LEU A 164 -8.59 9.97 -4.08
C LEU A 164 -10.08 9.82 -4.40
N VAL A 165 -10.87 10.90 -4.40
CA VAL A 165 -12.30 10.84 -4.74
C VAL A 165 -12.51 10.41 -6.19
N GLN A 166 -11.63 10.82 -7.10
CA GLN A 166 -11.74 10.44 -8.51
C GLN A 166 -11.51 8.94 -8.70
N GLU A 167 -10.53 8.38 -8.01
CA GLU A 167 -10.23 6.95 -7.96
C GLU A 167 -11.40 6.18 -7.36
N GLU A 168 -11.97 6.67 -6.25
CA GLU A 168 -13.16 6.06 -5.64
C GLU A 168 -14.34 6.03 -6.61
N GLN A 169 -14.65 7.14 -7.29
CA GLN A 169 -15.76 7.21 -8.25
C GLN A 169 -15.55 6.28 -9.45
N ARG A 170 -14.31 6.17 -9.93
CA ARG A 170 -13.93 5.26 -11.02
C ARG A 170 -14.08 3.79 -10.62
N LEU A 171 -13.74 3.46 -9.38
CA LEU A 171 -13.67 2.09 -8.88
C LEU A 171 -14.97 1.60 -8.22
N ILE A 172 -15.80 2.52 -7.74
CA ILE A 172 -17.17 2.30 -7.29
C ILE A 172 -18.11 3.15 -8.13
N PRO A 173 -18.40 2.75 -9.38
CA PRO A 173 -19.43 3.43 -10.15
C PRO A 173 -20.77 3.38 -9.40
N GLN A 174 -21.34 4.55 -9.11
CA GLN A 174 -22.66 4.68 -8.54
C GLN A 174 -23.69 4.02 -9.48
N PRO A 175 -24.75 3.37 -8.95
CA PRO A 175 -25.84 2.90 -9.79
C PRO A 175 -26.41 4.07 -10.60
N LEU A 176 -26.64 3.88 -11.90
CA LEU A 176 -27.16 4.88 -12.86
C LEU A 176 -28.58 5.45 -12.51
N PHE A 177 -29.12 5.14 -11.34
CA PHE A 177 -30.50 5.41 -10.91
C PHE A 177 -30.75 6.84 -10.38
N LYS A 178 -29.96 7.84 -10.80
CA LYS A 178 -30.24 9.27 -10.48
C LYS A 178 -30.40 10.17 -11.72
N ARG A 179 -30.59 9.60 -12.91
CA ARG A 179 -30.79 10.39 -14.15
C ARG A 179 -32.24 10.43 -14.67
N TRP A 180 -33.22 9.90 -13.93
CA TRP A 180 -34.63 9.81 -14.34
C TRP A 180 -35.62 10.41 -13.31
N MET A 181 -35.20 11.43 -12.56
CA MET A 181 -36.13 12.29 -11.79
C MET A 181 -35.71 13.76 -11.88
N SER A 182 -35.63 14.25 -13.12
CA SER A 182 -35.68 15.68 -13.46
C SER A 182 -36.85 15.92 -14.39
#